data_AF-A0A0B5DKD9-F1
#
_entry.id   AF-A0A0B5DKD9-F1
#
_cell.length_a   1.000
_cell.length_b   1.000
_cell.length_c   1.000
_cell.angle_alpha   90.00
_cell.angle_beta   90.00
_cell.angle_gamma   90.00
#
_symmetry.space_group_name_H-M   'P 1'
#
loop_
_entity.id
_entity.type
_entity.pdbx_description
1 polymer ?
#
loop_
_entity_poly.entity_id
_entity_poly.type
_entity_poly.pdbx_seq_one_letter_code
_entity_poly.pdbx_strand_id
1 'polypeptide(L)'
;MVQIAFTVMGVLTRVAAEHDVSLTQLRVLGILRDRRPRMAQLAAFLGLEKSTMSGLINRAEQRGLLRRVRNAEDARAWDVVMTDEGLKLAARVHQQVEEALKPLTDGLDQAGEEALNQVTRLIGTGLSPAGCS
;
A
#
# COMPACT_ATOMS: atom_id res chain seq x y z
N MET A 1 10.39 1.15 -18.04
CA MET A 1 9.69 1.78 -16.90
C MET A 1 8.17 1.83 -17.08
N VAL A 2 7.64 2.45 -18.13
CA VAL A 2 6.18 2.61 -18.31
C VAL A 2 5.41 1.28 -18.46
N GLN A 3 5.96 0.31 -19.22
CA GLN A 3 5.32 -1.00 -19.41
C GLN A 3 5.17 -1.80 -18.11
N ILE A 4 6.22 -1.80 -17.27
CA ILE A 4 6.19 -2.42 -15.94
C ILE A 4 5.08 -1.79 -15.08
N ALA A 5 4.98 -0.46 -15.10
CA ALA A 5 3.94 0.25 -14.37
C ALA A 5 2.53 -0.16 -14.81
N PHE A 6 2.28 -0.29 -16.13
CA PHE A 6 0.98 -0.74 -16.62
C PHE A 6 0.66 -2.20 -16.24
N THR A 7 1.63 -3.11 -16.34
CA THR A 7 1.43 -4.50 -15.95
C THR A 7 1.14 -4.62 -14.45
N VAL A 8 1.93 -3.97 -13.61
CA VAL A 8 1.74 -3.97 -12.15
C VAL A 8 0.41 -3.33 -11.78
N MET A 9 0.07 -2.19 -12.36
CA MET A 9 -1.22 -1.53 -12.11
C MET A 9 -2.41 -2.37 -12.56
N GLY A 10 -2.29 -3.09 -13.67
CA GLY A 10 -3.29 -4.03 -14.15
C GLY A 10 -3.53 -5.17 -13.15
N VAL A 11 -2.45 -5.79 -12.65
CA VAL A 11 -2.52 -6.83 -11.61
C VAL A 11 -3.14 -6.28 -10.32
N LEU A 12 -2.67 -5.14 -9.82
CA LEU A 12 -3.22 -4.52 -8.61
C LEU A 12 -4.71 -4.19 -8.76
N THR A 13 -5.13 -3.69 -9.93
CA THR A 13 -6.54 -3.35 -10.19
C THR A 13 -7.41 -4.61 -10.20
N ARG A 14 -6.95 -5.69 -10.85
CA ARG A 14 -7.66 -6.98 -10.87
C ARG A 14 -7.81 -7.55 -9.47
N VAL A 15 -6.72 -7.66 -8.72
CA VAL A 15 -6.74 -8.20 -7.35
C VAL A 15 -7.58 -7.32 -6.43
N ALA A 16 -7.52 -5.99 -6.58
CA ALA A 16 -8.39 -5.11 -5.80
C ALA A 16 -9.88 -5.42 -6.02
N ALA A 17 -10.29 -5.62 -7.28
CA ALA A 17 -11.66 -5.94 -7.65
C ALA A 17 -12.12 -7.30 -7.08
N GLU A 18 -11.25 -8.30 -7.03
CA GLU A 18 -11.55 -9.62 -6.44
C GLU A 18 -11.90 -9.57 -4.94
N HIS A 19 -11.49 -8.52 -4.22
CA HIS A 19 -11.76 -8.31 -2.79
C HIS A 19 -12.71 -7.14 -2.50
N ASP A 20 -13.44 -6.67 -3.52
CA ASP A 20 -14.35 -5.52 -3.44
C ASP A 20 -13.70 -4.24 -2.88
N VAL A 21 -12.37 -4.09 -3.02
CA VAL A 21 -11.65 -2.88 -2.58
C VAL A 21 -11.32 -2.03 -3.80
N SER A 22 -11.34 -0.70 -3.64
CA SER A 22 -10.80 0.16 -4.69
C SER A 22 -9.28 0.05 -4.74
N LEU A 23 -8.68 0.34 -5.90
CA LEU A 23 -7.22 0.37 -6.03
C LEU A 23 -6.57 1.31 -5.00
N THR A 24 -7.19 2.45 -4.72
CA THR A 24 -6.70 3.39 -3.71
C THR A 24 -6.78 2.82 -2.29
N GLN A 25 -7.84 2.07 -1.96
CA GLN A 25 -7.92 1.35 -0.68
C GLN A 25 -6.85 0.26 -0.59
N LEU A 26 -6.60 -0.45 -1.69
CA LEU A 26 -5.53 -1.44 -1.73
C LEU A 26 -4.16 -0.81 -1.49
N ARG A 27 -3.89 0.35 -2.11
CA ARG A 27 -2.66 1.11 -1.87
C ARG A 27 -2.53 1.57 -0.43
N VAL A 28 -3.63 1.98 0.22
CA VAL A 28 -3.63 2.28 1.66
C VAL A 28 -3.21 1.06 2.47
N LEU A 29 -3.81 -0.12 2.24
CA LEU A 29 -3.45 -1.36 2.95
C LEU A 29 -1.97 -1.70 2.76
N GLY A 30 -1.44 -1.56 1.54
CA GLY A 30 -0.02 -1.76 1.24
C GLY A 30 0.89 -0.80 2.01
N ILE A 31 0.55 0.49 2.09
CA ILE A 31 1.33 1.49 2.85
C ILE A 31 1.30 1.18 4.35
N LEU A 32 0.14 0.78 4.88
CA LEU A 32 -0.07 0.51 6.30
C LEU A 32 0.57 -0.80 6.77
N ARG A 33 1.00 -1.69 5.85
CA ARG A 33 1.61 -2.98 6.20
C ARG A 33 2.87 -2.81 7.03
N ASP A 34 3.71 -1.87 6.61
CA ASP A 34 5.04 -1.67 7.18
C ASP A 34 5.15 -0.35 7.97
N ARG A 35 4.04 0.42 8.07
CA ARG A 35 4.03 1.79 8.61
C ARG A 35 2.73 2.12 9.36
N ARG A 36 2.82 3.06 10.31
CA ARG A 36 1.66 3.69 10.97
C ARG A 36 1.66 5.20 10.72
N PRO A 37 1.38 5.64 9.47
CA PRO A 37 1.41 7.06 9.14
C PRO A 37 0.26 7.81 9.82
N ARG A 38 0.51 9.07 10.13
CA ARG A 38 -0.55 10.02 10.46
C ARG A 38 -1.47 10.18 9.24
N MET A 39 -2.74 10.49 9.46
CA MET A 39 -3.71 10.68 8.37
C MET A 39 -3.23 11.70 7.31
N ALA A 40 -2.56 12.77 7.75
CA ALA A 40 -2.01 13.78 6.85
C ALA A 40 -0.87 13.24 5.97
N GLN A 41 0.01 12.40 6.52
CA GLN A 41 1.08 11.76 5.77
C GLN A 41 0.51 10.76 4.76
N LEU A 42 -0.51 9.99 5.15
CA LEU A 42 -1.19 9.05 4.26
C LEU A 42 -1.85 9.77 3.07
N ALA A 43 -2.45 10.94 3.29
CA ALA A 43 -2.99 11.79 2.22
C ALA A 43 -1.90 12.23 1.24
N ALA A 44 -0.75 12.67 1.76
CA ALA A 44 0.39 13.08 0.95
C ALA A 44 0.96 11.92 0.12
N PHE A 45 1.13 10.73 0.71
CA PHE A 45 1.62 9.52 -0.01
C PHE A 45 0.75 9.16 -1.21
N LEU A 46 -0.56 9.41 -1.12
CA LEU A 46 -1.51 9.04 -2.14
C LEU A 46 -1.85 10.18 -3.10
N GLY A 47 -1.32 11.39 -2.86
CA GLY A 47 -1.63 12.59 -3.64
C GLY A 47 -3.11 12.99 -3.54
N LEU A 48 -3.72 12.77 -2.37
CA LEU A 48 -5.16 13.00 -2.15
C LEU A 48 -5.41 14.17 -1.22
N GLU A 49 -6.50 14.89 -1.46
CA GLU A 49 -7.03 15.87 -0.52
C GLU A 49 -7.53 15.21 0.77
N LYS A 50 -7.52 15.97 1.88
CA LYS A 50 -7.93 15.49 3.21
C LYS A 50 -9.38 14.99 3.26
N SER A 51 -10.29 15.64 2.52
CA SER A 51 -11.71 15.26 2.42
C SER A 51 -11.86 13.87 1.77
N THR A 52 -11.20 13.67 0.63
CA THR A 52 -11.16 12.40 -0.10
C THR A 52 -10.53 11.29 0.73
N MET A 53 -9.42 11.58 1.40
CA MET A 53 -8.78 10.64 2.33
C MET A 53 -9.72 10.23 3.46
N SER A 54 -10.40 11.20 4.08
CA SER A 54 -11.34 10.94 5.17
C SER A 54 -12.48 10.02 4.73
N GLY A 55 -13.06 10.27 3.55
CA GLY A 55 -14.10 9.41 2.97
C GLY A 55 -13.60 7.99 2.65
N LEU A 56 -12.36 7.85 2.17
CA LEU A 56 -11.76 6.55 1.89
C LEU A 56 -11.54 5.73 3.17
N ILE A 57 -11.00 6.36 4.21
CA ILE A 57 -10.81 5.73 5.52
C ILE A 57 -12.17 5.35 6.13
N ASN A 58 -13.18 6.24 6.07
CA ASN A 58 -14.52 5.93 6.58
C ASN A 58 -15.09 4.65 5.94
N ARG A 59 -14.99 4.49 4.61
CA ARG A 59 -15.45 3.28 3.93
C ARG A 59 -14.68 2.02 4.35
N ALA A 60 -13.37 2.15 4.61
CA ALA A 60 -12.57 1.04 5.10
C ALA A 60 -12.86 0.70 6.58
N GLU A 61 -13.18 1.69 7.41
CA GLU A 61 -13.66 1.50 8.78
C GLU A 61 -15.03 0.81 8.81
N GLN A 62 -15.97 1.22 7.95
CA GLN A 62 -17.29 0.58 7.80
C GLN A 62 -17.19 -0.90 7.41
N ARG A 63 -16.15 -1.26 6.66
CA ARG A 63 -15.84 -2.66 6.31
C ARG A 63 -15.02 -3.38 7.38
N GLY A 64 -14.70 -2.73 8.48
CA GLY A 64 -13.89 -3.29 9.56
C GLY A 64 -12.44 -3.57 9.17
N LEU A 65 -11.91 -2.93 8.12
CA LEU A 65 -10.53 -3.14 7.63
C LEU A 65 -9.53 -2.21 8.31
N LEU A 66 -9.95 -0.98 8.60
CA LEU A 66 -9.12 0.05 9.22
C LEU A 66 -9.79 0.58 10.48
N ARG A 67 -9.02 1.28 11.31
CA ARG A 67 -9.52 2.11 12.40
C ARG A 67 -8.61 3.32 12.62
N ARG A 68 -9.20 4.42 13.07
CA ARG A 68 -8.46 5.58 13.58
C ARG A 68 -8.14 5.42 15.06
N VAL A 69 -6.90 5.75 15.43
CA VAL A 69 -6.45 5.80 16.82
C VAL A 69 -5.83 7.16 17.11
N ARG A 70 -6.01 7.66 18.32
CA ARG A 70 -5.32 8.88 18.75
C ARG A 70 -3.82 8.62 18.73
N ASN A 71 -3.08 9.55 18.14
CA ASN A 71 -1.62 9.46 18.13
C ASN A 71 -1.10 9.63 19.57
N ALA A 72 -0.11 8.81 19.94
CA ALA A 72 0.41 8.79 21.30
C ALA A 72 1.27 10.03 21.65
N GLU A 73 1.87 10.66 20.64
CA GLU A 73 2.76 11.82 20.77
C GLU A 73 2.01 13.15 20.57
N ASP A 74 0.93 13.15 19.79
CA ASP A 74 0.08 14.30 19.53
C ASP A 74 -1.41 13.93 19.63
N ALA A 75 -2.06 14.28 20.74
CA ALA A 75 -3.48 14.00 20.97
C ALA A 75 -4.41 14.69 19.95
N ARG A 76 -3.93 15.70 19.23
CA ARG A 76 -4.69 16.39 18.17
C ARG A 76 -4.64 15.62 16.84
N ALA A 77 -3.70 14.70 16.69
CA ALA A 77 -3.53 13.89 15.49
C ALA A 77 -4.23 12.52 15.61
N TRP A 78 -4.53 11.95 14.44
CA TRP A 78 -5.06 10.61 14.28
C TRP A 78 -4.10 9.78 13.42
N ASP A 79 -3.78 8.59 13.91
CA ASP A 79 -3.12 7.56 13.13
C ASP A 79 -4.17 6.62 12.52
N VAL A 80 -3.82 6.05 11.38
CA VAL A 80 -4.61 5.01 10.74
C VAL A 80 -3.90 3.68 10.93
N VAL A 81 -4.61 2.69 11.45
CA VAL A 81 -4.08 1.34 11.65
C VAL A 81 -5.01 0.31 11.04
N MET A 82 -4.45 -0.81 10.59
CA MET A 82 -5.24 -1.97 10.18
C MET A 82 -5.84 -2.67 11.39
N THR A 83 -7.04 -3.21 11.20
CA THR A 83 -7.62 -4.22 12.10
C THR A 83 -7.05 -5.60 11.77
N ASP A 84 -7.41 -6.62 12.55
CA ASP A 84 -7.03 -8.01 12.24
C ASP A 84 -7.57 -8.47 10.88
N GLU A 85 -8.80 -8.07 10.52
CA GLU A 85 -9.37 -8.36 9.22
C GLU A 85 -8.68 -7.60 8.09
N GLY A 86 -8.29 -6.35 8.34
CA GLY A 86 -7.44 -5.57 7.42
C GLY A 86 -6.09 -6.24 7.16
N LEU A 87 -5.44 -6.74 8.21
CA LEU A 87 -4.17 -7.46 8.12
C LEU A 87 -4.31 -8.76 7.33
N LYS A 88 -5.35 -9.57 7.60
CA LYS A 88 -5.63 -10.80 6.85
C LYS A 88 -5.87 -10.51 5.38
N LEU A 89 -6.65 -9.47 5.07
CA LEU A 89 -6.91 -9.07 3.69
C LEU A 89 -5.63 -8.60 3.00
N ALA A 90 -4.84 -7.75 3.66
CA ALA A 90 -3.57 -7.26 3.12
C ALA A 90 -2.60 -8.41 2.81
N ALA A 91 -2.50 -9.42 3.68
CA ALA A 91 -1.68 -10.61 3.45
C ALA A 91 -2.17 -11.42 2.25
N ARG A 92 -3.48 -11.67 2.14
CA ARG A 92 -4.06 -12.38 0.98
C ARG A 92 -3.78 -11.67 -0.34
N VAL A 93 -4.03 -10.35 -0.38
CA VAL A 93 -3.76 -9.57 -1.59
C VAL A 93 -2.27 -9.57 -1.92
N HIS A 94 -1.40 -9.40 -0.92
CA HIS A 94 0.04 -9.42 -1.15
C HIS A 94 0.49 -10.72 -1.83
N GLN A 95 0.05 -11.86 -1.29
CA GLN A 95 0.35 -13.17 -1.87
C GLN A 95 -0.18 -13.30 -3.31
N GLN A 96 -1.43 -12.92 -3.57
CA GLN A 96 -2.00 -13.00 -4.93
C GLN A 96 -1.29 -12.10 -5.93
N VAL A 97 -0.86 -10.90 -5.52
CA VAL A 97 -0.09 -9.99 -6.37
C VAL A 97 1.28 -10.59 -6.67
N GLU A 98 1.94 -11.17 -5.66
CA GLU A 98 3.23 -11.85 -5.84
C GLU A 98 3.12 -13.04 -6.81
N GLU A 99 2.13 -13.91 -6.61
CA GLU A 99 1.85 -15.04 -7.51
C GLU A 99 1.55 -14.58 -8.94
N ALA A 100 0.81 -13.48 -9.11
CA ALA A 100 0.47 -12.95 -10.43
C ALA A 100 1.65 -12.27 -11.14
N LEU A 101 2.61 -11.71 -10.39
CA LEU A 101 3.78 -11.03 -10.96
C LEU A 101 4.99 -11.95 -11.12
N LYS A 102 5.06 -13.07 -10.39
CA LYS A 102 6.16 -14.05 -10.44
C LYS A 102 6.55 -14.47 -11.87
N PRO A 103 5.61 -14.76 -12.80
CA PRO A 103 5.96 -15.12 -14.18
C PRO A 103 6.76 -14.05 -14.94
N LEU A 104 6.70 -12.79 -14.51
CA LEU A 104 7.48 -11.70 -15.14
C LEU A 104 8.98 -11.80 -14.82
N THR A 105 9.34 -12.57 -13.80
CA THR A 105 10.72 -12.70 -13.29
C THR A 105 11.26 -14.12 -13.40
N ASP A 106 10.44 -15.10 -13.78
CA ASP A 106 10.82 -16.53 -13.86
C ASP A 106 12.00 -16.81 -14.82
N GLY A 107 12.26 -15.92 -15.78
CA GLY A 107 13.36 -16.05 -16.75
C GLY A 107 14.67 -15.36 -16.35
N LEU A 108 14.76 -14.79 -15.15
CA LEU A 108 15.99 -14.15 -14.69
C LEU A 108 17.04 -15.19 -14.30
N ASP A 109 18.28 -14.95 -14.67
CA ASP A 109 19.43 -15.65 -14.09
C ASP A 109 19.85 -14.98 -12.77
N GLN A 110 20.87 -15.53 -12.10
CA GLN A 110 21.33 -15.01 -10.82
C GLN A 110 21.70 -13.50 -10.89
N ALA A 111 22.34 -13.06 -11.98
CA ALA A 111 22.70 -11.66 -12.16
C ALA A 111 21.46 -10.77 -12.32
N GLY A 112 20.45 -11.25 -13.05
CA GLY A 112 19.16 -10.59 -13.19
C GLY A 112 18.40 -10.48 -11.87
N GLU A 113 18.39 -11.54 -11.05
CA GLU A 113 17.79 -11.53 -9.71
C GLU A 113 18.49 -10.52 -8.77
N GLU A 114 19.82 -10.49 -8.78
CA GLU A 114 20.61 -9.54 -8.00
C GLU A 114 20.32 -8.09 -8.41
N ALA A 115 20.24 -7.82 -9.71
CA ALA A 115 19.89 -6.50 -10.24
C ALA A 115 18.46 -6.09 -9.86
N LEU A 116 17.48 -7.00 -9.96
CA LEU A 116 16.11 -6.74 -9.55
C LEU A 116 16.00 -6.43 -8.05
N ASN A 117 16.71 -7.19 -7.22
CA ASN A 117 16.79 -6.96 -5.78
C ASN A 117 17.45 -5.61 -5.46
N GLN A 118 18.47 -5.21 -6.22
CA GLN A 118 19.10 -3.90 -6.09
C GLN A 118 18.12 -2.77 -6.43
N VAL A 119 17.40 -2.85 -7.55
CA VAL A 119 16.40 -1.85 -7.95
C VAL A 119 15.27 -1.77 -6.92
N THR A 120 14.78 -2.91 -6.43
CA THR A 120 13.72 -2.95 -5.40
C THR A 120 14.16 -2.25 -4.11
N ARG A 121 15.41 -2.46 -3.66
CA ARG A 121 15.96 -1.74 -2.49
C ARG A 121 16.04 -0.23 -2.72
N LEU A 122 16.51 0.20 -3.90
CA LEU A 122 16.59 1.61 -4.26
C LEU A 122 15.21 2.27 -4.26
N ILE A 123 14.20 1.64 -4.89
CA ILE A 123 12.83 2.18 -4.93
C ILE A 123 12.19 2.16 -3.54
N GLY A 124 12.38 1.10 -2.76
CA GLY A 124 11.87 1.00 -1.39
C GLY A 124 12.36 2.12 -0.48
N THR A 125 13.63 2.54 -0.64
CA THR A 125 14.19 3.69 0.10
C THR A 125 13.62 5.03 -0.37
N GLY A 126 13.33 5.18 -1.67
CA GLY A 126 12.78 6.41 -2.26
C GLY A 126 11.29 6.66 -1.99
N LEU A 127 10.52 5.61 -1.65
CA LEU A 127 9.11 5.72 -1.25
C LEU A 127 8.92 6.08 0.25
N SER A 128 10.01 6.32 0.98
CA SER A 128 9.96 7.01 2.27
C SER A 128 9.92 8.51 2.00
N PRO A 129 8.98 9.29 2.58
CA PRO A 129 8.95 10.71 2.39
C PRO A 129 10.17 11.26 3.13
N ALA A 130 11.17 11.68 2.37
CA ALA A 130 12.21 12.55 2.89
C ALA A 130 11.51 13.81 3.43
N GLY A 131 11.54 13.99 4.75
CA GLY A 131 11.12 15.22 5.41
C GLY A 131 9.61 15.35 5.65
N CYS A 132 9.16 14.89 6.80
CA CYS A 132 8.10 15.53 7.57
C CYS A 132 8.44 15.30 9.04
N SER A 133 9.36 16.11 9.53
CA SER A 133 9.54 16.42 10.96
C SER A 133 8.31 17.13 11.50
#